data_AF-A0A5Z1F5Z2-F1
#
_entry.id   AF-A0A5Z1F5Z2-F1
#
_cell.length_a   1.000
_cell.length_b   1.000
_cell.length_c   1.000
_cell.angle_alpha   90.00
_cell.angle_beta   90.00
_cell.angle_gamma   90.00
#
_symmetry.space_group_name_H-M   'P 1'
#
loop_
_entity.id
_entity.type
_entity.pdbx_description
1 polymer ?
#
loop_
_entity_poly.entity_id
_entity_poly.type
_entity_poly.pdbx_seq_one_letter_code
_entity_poly.pdbx_strand_id
1 'polypeptide(L)'
;TGVQASKDENGKLVLTSADGRGIKITGNIGVGSGVLQKENYGRLSLVKNDGRDINISGTGISAIGMGATDMISQASVSLRESKGQISATNADAMGFNSYNGGGAKQIVIASSISAFMSQEGSGFSKGSGFSAGSNKNYSTILSASIRIVSSAASMSNTYVVSAGSGFSSGSGNSQFAALKTSTVSAHEATAGVTTLKGAMAVMDIAETAITNLDQIRAD
;
A
#
# COMPACT_ATOMS: atom_id res chain seq x y z
N THR A 1 -3.49 12.42 21.86
CA THR A 1 -3.37 12.08 20.42
C THR A 1 -3.23 10.59 20.20
N GLY A 2 -2.45 9.88 21.04
CA GLY A 2 -2.03 8.48 20.86
C GLY A 2 -1.47 8.17 19.48
N VAL A 3 -0.71 9.16 19.02
CA VAL A 3 0.25 9.05 17.94
C VAL A 3 1.62 9.08 18.61
N GLN A 4 2.45 8.09 18.29
CA GLN A 4 3.85 8.04 18.65
C GLN A 4 4.66 8.45 17.41
N ALA A 5 5.52 9.47 17.58
CA ALA A 5 6.46 9.87 16.54
C ALA A 5 7.78 9.13 16.72
N SER A 6 8.37 8.68 15.62
CA SER A 6 9.70 8.08 15.58
C SER A 6 10.42 8.45 14.28
N LYS A 7 11.70 8.12 14.21
CA LYS A 7 12.54 8.27 13.02
C LYS A 7 12.93 6.87 12.55
N ASP A 8 12.73 6.56 11.28
CA ASP A 8 13.13 5.27 10.71
C ASP A 8 14.66 5.22 10.49
N GLU A 9 15.16 4.05 10.08
CA GLU A 9 16.57 3.80 9.81
C GLU A 9 17.13 4.64 8.65
N ASN A 10 16.25 5.10 7.74
CA ASN A 10 16.57 5.96 6.61
C ASN A 10 16.41 7.46 6.94
N GLY A 11 16.05 7.78 8.18
CA GLY A 11 15.84 9.11 8.68
C GLY A 11 14.50 9.78 8.35
N LYS A 12 13.53 9.02 7.86
CA LYS A 12 12.15 9.49 7.62
C LYS A 12 11.39 9.62 8.94
N LEU A 13 10.47 10.58 8.98
CA LEU A 13 9.52 10.72 10.08
C LEU A 13 8.44 9.64 9.95
N VAL A 14 8.22 8.88 11.04
CA VAL A 14 7.15 7.89 11.15
C VAL A 14 6.20 8.33 12.26
N LEU A 15 4.90 8.29 11.97
CA LEU A 15 3.83 8.58 12.93
C LEU A 15 2.96 7.33 13.04
N THR A 16 2.97 6.70 14.21
CA THR A 16 2.26 5.43 14.46
C THR A 16 1.16 5.63 15.50
N SER A 17 -0.04 5.12 15.25
CA SER A 17 -1.09 5.00 16.26
C SER A 17 -1.18 3.55 16.72
N ALA A 18 -0.77 3.28 17.96
CA ALA A 18 -0.72 1.93 18.51
C ALA A 18 -2.13 1.34 18.74
N ASP A 19 -3.12 2.20 18.99
CA ASP A 19 -4.52 1.81 19.20
C ASP A 19 -5.36 1.88 17.91
N GLY A 20 -4.71 2.00 16.74
CA GLY A 20 -5.38 1.94 15.44
C GLY A 20 -6.26 3.14 15.11
N ARG A 21 -6.06 4.29 15.77
CA ARG A 21 -6.79 5.52 15.44
C ARG A 21 -6.21 6.20 14.21
N GLY A 22 -7.09 6.90 13.49
CA GLY A 22 -6.67 7.76 12.40
C GLY A 22 -5.80 8.93 12.85
N ILE A 23 -4.82 9.25 12.03
CA ILE A 23 -3.92 10.39 12.17
C ILE A 23 -4.40 11.48 11.22
N LYS A 24 -4.89 12.58 11.79
CA LYS A 24 -5.28 13.78 11.05
C LYS A 24 -4.49 14.99 11.53
N ILE A 25 -3.81 15.67 10.61
CA ILE A 25 -2.97 16.83 10.85
C ILE A 25 -3.64 18.05 10.21
N THR A 26 -4.23 18.94 11.02
CA THR A 26 -4.95 20.13 10.52
C THR A 26 -4.02 21.33 10.29
N GLY A 27 -2.84 21.37 10.91
CA GLY A 27 -1.83 22.43 10.74
C GLY A 27 -0.85 22.22 9.59
N ASN A 28 0.11 23.15 9.45
CA ASN A 28 1.24 22.97 8.56
C ASN A 28 2.42 22.32 9.30
N ILE A 29 2.63 21.03 9.06
CA ILE A 29 3.77 20.27 9.59
C ILE A 29 5.11 20.61 8.88
N GLY A 30 5.03 21.34 7.76
CA GLY A 30 6.17 21.68 6.92
C GLY A 30 6.54 20.56 5.93
N VAL A 31 6.78 20.93 4.67
CA VAL A 31 7.10 19.96 3.61
C VAL A 31 8.42 19.22 3.83
N GLY A 32 9.33 19.78 4.64
CA GLY A 32 10.58 19.13 5.03
C GLY A 32 10.41 17.92 5.94
N SER A 33 9.21 17.73 6.53
CA SER A 33 8.90 16.51 7.28
C SER A 33 8.74 15.27 6.38
N GLY A 34 8.54 15.46 5.06
CA GLY A 34 8.24 14.38 4.12
C GLY A 34 6.79 13.87 4.19
N VAL A 35 5.95 14.42 5.07
CA VAL A 35 4.54 14.03 5.21
C VAL A 35 3.68 14.79 4.21
N LEU A 36 3.33 14.12 3.10
CA LEU A 36 2.44 14.68 2.07
C LEU A 36 0.96 14.45 2.39
N GLN A 37 0.62 13.30 2.97
CA GLN A 37 -0.74 12.94 3.33
C GLN A 37 -1.01 13.30 4.80
N LYS A 38 -1.93 14.23 5.02
CA LYS A 38 -2.27 14.74 6.36
C LYS A 38 -3.44 14.02 7.03
N GLU A 39 -4.13 13.14 6.32
CA GLU A 39 -5.28 12.40 6.82
C GLU A 39 -5.12 10.93 6.42
N ASN A 40 -4.87 10.07 7.42
CA ASN A 40 -4.59 8.66 7.23
C ASN A 40 -5.26 7.83 8.35
N TYR A 41 -6.07 6.85 7.97
CA TYR A 41 -6.79 5.97 8.91
C TYR A 41 -6.23 4.55 8.95
N GLY A 42 -5.04 4.32 8.36
CA GLY A 42 -4.42 3.00 8.26
C GLY A 42 -5.04 2.15 7.16
N ARG A 43 -4.79 0.84 7.22
CA ARG A 43 -5.31 -0.17 6.31
C ARG A 43 -5.99 -1.28 7.11
N LEU A 44 -7.01 -1.89 6.53
CA LEU A 44 -7.58 -3.13 7.03
C LEU A 44 -6.93 -4.32 6.32
N SER A 45 -6.58 -5.35 7.08
CA SER A 45 -6.15 -6.65 6.56
C SER A 45 -7.07 -7.73 7.11
N LEU A 46 -7.53 -8.61 6.24
CA LEU A 46 -8.45 -9.69 6.57
C LEU A 46 -7.82 -11.01 6.14
N VAL A 47 -7.84 -11.99 7.04
CA VAL A 47 -7.27 -13.32 6.83
C VAL A 47 -8.39 -14.33 6.93
N LYS A 48 -8.41 -15.29 6.00
CA LYS A 48 -9.35 -16.41 5.99
C LYS A 48 -8.59 -17.71 5.80
N ASN A 49 -9.05 -18.77 6.46
CA ASN A 49 -8.37 -20.05 6.57
C ASN A 49 -8.93 -21.14 5.63
N ASP A 50 -9.80 -20.81 4.68
CA ASP A 50 -10.40 -21.81 3.77
C ASP A 50 -9.99 -21.65 2.30
N GLY A 51 -9.07 -20.72 2.00
CA GLY A 51 -8.56 -20.45 0.65
C GLY A 51 -9.59 -19.85 -0.32
N ARG A 52 -10.85 -19.67 0.08
CA ARG A 52 -11.88 -18.99 -0.73
C ARG A 52 -11.79 -17.49 -0.49
N ASP A 53 -12.29 -16.73 -1.47
CA ASP A 53 -12.32 -15.27 -1.37
C ASP A 53 -13.13 -14.76 -0.16
N ILE A 54 -12.78 -13.57 0.31
CA ILE A 54 -13.55 -12.82 1.31
C ILE A 54 -14.44 -11.84 0.54
N ASN A 55 -15.67 -12.26 0.24
CA ASN A 55 -16.61 -11.38 -0.44
C ASN A 55 -17.16 -10.31 0.52
N ILE A 56 -16.58 -9.11 0.47
CA ILE A 56 -16.99 -7.97 1.30
C ILE A 56 -17.90 -7.07 0.48
N SER A 57 -19.10 -6.84 1.00
CA SER A 57 -20.02 -5.85 0.45
C SER A 57 -20.73 -5.12 1.59
N GLY A 58 -21.04 -3.85 1.39
CA GLY A 58 -21.67 -3.03 2.42
C GLY A 58 -21.74 -1.55 2.05
N THR A 59 -22.39 -0.78 2.91
CA THR A 59 -22.43 0.68 2.78
C THR A 59 -21.20 1.29 3.43
N GLY A 60 -20.56 2.26 2.77
CA GLY A 60 -19.43 3.01 3.35
C GLY A 60 -18.09 2.28 3.39
N ILE A 61 -17.93 1.18 2.67
CA ILE A 61 -16.67 0.39 2.62
C ILE A 61 -15.46 1.16 2.06
N SER A 62 -15.66 2.28 1.38
CA SER A 62 -14.57 3.19 0.99
C SER A 62 -13.88 3.84 2.19
N ALA A 63 -14.53 3.92 3.36
CA ALA A 63 -13.93 4.47 4.58
C ALA A 63 -12.80 3.58 5.13
N ILE A 64 -12.81 2.29 4.80
CA ILE A 64 -11.77 1.32 5.17
C ILE A 64 -10.82 1.00 3.99
N GLY A 65 -10.91 1.76 2.89
CA GLY A 65 -10.09 1.57 1.69
C GLY A 65 -10.41 0.31 0.90
N MET A 66 -11.66 -0.19 0.99
CA MET A 66 -12.15 -1.35 0.24
C MET A 66 -13.36 -0.99 -0.65
N GLY A 67 -13.47 0.29 -1.05
CA GLY A 67 -14.49 0.75 -1.99
C GLY A 67 -14.22 0.32 -3.42
N ALA A 68 -15.23 0.48 -4.29
CA ALA A 68 -15.15 0.10 -5.71
C ALA A 68 -14.06 0.84 -6.52
N THR A 69 -13.55 1.96 -5.98
CA THR A 69 -12.48 2.77 -6.58
C THR A 69 -11.12 2.53 -5.94
N ASP A 70 -11.06 1.77 -4.86
CA ASP A 70 -9.83 1.48 -4.14
C ASP A 70 -9.13 0.27 -4.78
N MET A 71 -7.80 0.31 -4.84
CA MET A 71 -7.01 -0.84 -5.31
C MET A 71 -6.69 -1.72 -4.12
N ILE A 72 -7.14 -2.97 -4.15
CA ILE A 72 -7.08 -3.92 -3.03
C ILE A 72 -6.18 -5.10 -3.44
N SER A 73 -5.27 -5.48 -2.55
CA SER A 73 -4.40 -6.65 -2.74
C SER A 73 -4.99 -7.85 -2.02
N GLN A 74 -5.15 -8.97 -2.73
CA GLN A 74 -5.66 -10.24 -2.20
C GLN A 74 -4.83 -11.40 -2.76
N ALA A 75 -4.60 -12.43 -1.94
CA ALA A 75 -3.87 -13.61 -2.33
C ALA A 75 -4.24 -14.81 -1.44
N SER A 76 -4.24 -16.01 -2.01
CA SER A 76 -4.24 -17.28 -1.27
C SER A 76 -2.83 -17.86 -1.30
N VAL A 77 -2.26 -18.19 -0.14
CA VAL A 77 -0.89 -18.72 -0.04
C VAL A 77 -0.92 -20.11 0.60
N SER A 78 -0.31 -21.09 -0.07
CA SER A 78 -0.15 -22.43 0.47
C SER A 78 0.99 -22.54 1.48
N LEU A 79 0.95 -23.58 2.33
CA LEU A 79 2.05 -23.90 3.26
C LEU A 79 3.38 -24.15 2.55
N ARG A 80 3.36 -24.57 1.28
CA ARG A 80 4.59 -24.73 0.51
C ARG A 80 5.16 -23.38 0.07
N GLU A 81 4.31 -22.50 -0.42
CA GLU A 81 4.71 -21.17 -0.90
C GLU A 81 5.24 -20.30 0.24
N SER A 82 4.76 -20.49 1.47
CA SER A 82 5.25 -19.77 2.65
C SER A 82 6.71 -20.08 3.01
N LYS A 83 7.30 -21.15 2.43
CA LYS A 83 8.74 -21.46 2.60
C LYS A 83 9.65 -20.71 1.62
N GLY A 84 9.11 -20.20 0.52
CA GLY A 84 9.86 -19.49 -0.52
C GLY A 84 10.02 -18.00 -0.21
N GLN A 85 10.72 -17.29 -1.10
CA GLN A 85 10.69 -15.82 -1.09
C GLN A 85 9.25 -15.34 -1.32
N ILE A 86 8.84 -14.32 -0.56
CA ILE A 86 7.49 -13.79 -0.62
C ILE A 86 7.47 -12.72 -1.71
N SER A 87 6.71 -12.96 -2.78
CA SER A 87 6.55 -11.98 -3.86
C SER A 87 6.02 -10.65 -3.34
N ALA A 88 6.36 -9.55 -4.00
CA ALA A 88 5.91 -8.21 -3.57
C ALA A 88 4.38 -8.07 -3.49
N THR A 89 3.64 -8.75 -4.36
CA THR A 89 2.16 -8.76 -4.34
C THR A 89 1.62 -9.52 -3.15
N ASN A 90 2.22 -10.67 -2.82
CA ASN A 90 1.82 -11.46 -1.66
C ASN A 90 2.21 -10.74 -0.37
N ALA A 91 3.37 -10.06 -0.33
CA ALA A 91 3.78 -9.24 0.81
C ALA A 91 2.78 -8.10 1.08
N ASP A 92 2.27 -7.43 0.04
CA ASP A 92 1.23 -6.40 0.21
C ASP A 92 -0.08 -6.99 0.74
N ALA A 93 -0.52 -8.15 0.21
CA ALA A 93 -1.71 -8.86 0.69
C ALA A 93 -1.55 -9.38 2.13
N MET A 94 -0.34 -9.75 2.55
CA MET A 94 -0.01 -10.18 3.91
C MET A 94 0.19 -9.01 4.90
N GLY A 95 0.00 -7.77 4.46
CA GLY A 95 0.06 -6.58 5.33
C GLY A 95 1.48 -6.15 5.72
N PHE A 96 2.48 -6.42 4.89
CA PHE A 96 3.84 -5.91 5.10
C PHE A 96 3.92 -4.40 4.94
N ASN A 97 3.11 -3.84 4.02
CA ASN A 97 3.24 -2.46 3.59
C ASN A 97 2.13 -1.59 4.17
N SER A 98 2.51 -0.49 4.81
CA SER A 98 1.57 0.41 5.49
C SER A 98 0.83 1.37 4.55
N TYR A 99 1.24 1.45 3.29
CA TYR A 99 0.65 2.33 2.27
C TYR A 99 0.41 1.56 0.97
N ASN A 100 -0.61 2.00 0.22
CA ASN A 100 -0.92 1.44 -1.10
C ASN A 100 0.29 1.61 -2.03
N GLY A 101 0.69 0.53 -2.69
CA GLY A 101 1.81 0.54 -3.62
C GLY A 101 2.95 -0.41 -3.26
N GLY A 102 2.90 -1.05 -2.09
CA GLY A 102 3.75 -2.18 -1.72
C GLY A 102 5.28 -2.04 -1.89
N GLY A 103 5.79 -0.83 -2.12
CA GLY A 103 7.16 -0.54 -2.52
C GLY A 103 7.58 0.84 -2.05
N ALA A 104 8.79 1.30 -2.39
CA ALA A 104 9.34 2.53 -1.84
C ALA A 104 8.63 3.84 -2.25
N LYS A 105 7.69 3.78 -3.22
CA LYS A 105 7.00 4.95 -3.76
C LYS A 105 5.53 5.01 -3.38
N GLN A 106 5.08 6.17 -2.90
CA GLN A 106 3.66 6.44 -2.68
C GLN A 106 2.98 6.81 -4.00
N ILE A 107 1.79 6.28 -4.24
CA ILE A 107 0.97 6.63 -5.40
C ILE A 107 0.20 7.94 -5.13
N VAL A 108 0.31 8.91 -6.03
CA VAL A 108 -0.33 10.23 -5.90
C VAL A 108 -1.08 10.57 -7.18
N ILE A 109 -2.28 11.12 -7.04
CA ILE A 109 -3.12 11.51 -8.18
C ILE A 109 -2.84 12.96 -8.57
N ALA A 110 -2.14 13.16 -9.68
CA ALA A 110 -1.86 14.47 -10.28
C ALA A 110 -1.47 14.31 -11.75
N SER A 111 -1.40 15.38 -12.55
CA SER A 111 -0.95 15.28 -13.95
C SER A 111 0.57 15.12 -14.09
N SER A 112 1.34 15.66 -13.15
CA SER A 112 2.80 15.54 -13.08
C SER A 112 3.31 15.93 -11.69
N ILE A 113 4.60 15.74 -11.42
CA ILE A 113 5.24 16.20 -10.17
C ILE A 113 5.19 17.73 -10.08
N SER A 114 5.44 18.44 -11.19
CA SER A 114 5.37 19.90 -11.21
C SER A 114 3.95 20.42 -10.96
N ALA A 115 2.94 19.72 -11.50
CA ALA A 115 1.53 20.03 -11.25
C ALA A 115 1.18 19.77 -9.78
N PHE A 116 1.58 18.63 -9.21
CA PHE A 116 1.42 18.33 -7.79
C PHE A 116 2.06 19.41 -6.90
N MET A 117 3.30 19.81 -7.21
CA MET A 117 3.98 20.87 -6.46
C MET A 117 3.26 22.23 -6.56
N SER A 118 2.62 22.50 -7.70
CA SER A 118 1.92 23.77 -7.92
C SER A 118 0.51 23.81 -7.33
N GLN A 119 -0.03 22.68 -6.87
CA GLN A 119 -1.36 22.61 -6.25
C GLN A 119 -1.40 23.45 -4.96
N GLU A 120 -2.56 24.07 -4.72
CA GLU A 120 -2.83 24.76 -3.46
C GLU A 120 -2.77 23.78 -2.28
N GLY A 121 -2.16 24.20 -1.17
CA GLY A 121 -2.00 23.35 0.01
C GLY A 121 -0.88 22.30 -0.06
N SER A 122 -0.20 22.14 -1.20
CA SER A 122 0.94 21.20 -1.35
C SER A 122 2.17 21.58 -0.51
N GLY A 123 2.31 22.88 -0.20
CA GLY A 123 3.48 23.46 0.43
C GLY A 123 4.69 23.66 -0.49
N PHE A 124 4.57 23.34 -1.78
CA PHE A 124 5.60 23.55 -2.82
C PHE A 124 5.24 24.65 -3.82
N SER A 125 4.16 25.39 -3.58
CA SER A 125 3.72 26.47 -4.46
C SER A 125 4.76 27.59 -4.56
N LYS A 126 4.64 28.42 -5.60
CA LYS A 126 5.51 29.59 -5.78
C LYS A 126 5.44 30.48 -4.53
N GLY A 127 6.61 30.83 -3.98
CA GLY A 127 6.72 31.65 -2.77
C GLY A 127 6.85 30.84 -1.47
N SER A 128 6.69 29.50 -1.49
CA SER A 128 6.85 28.67 -0.29
C SER A 128 8.30 28.44 0.15
N GLY A 129 9.28 28.81 -0.69
CA GLY A 129 10.70 28.48 -0.51
C GLY A 129 11.07 27.06 -0.96
N PHE A 130 10.09 26.21 -1.28
CA PHE A 130 10.27 24.81 -1.69
C PHE A 130 9.77 24.52 -3.11
N SER A 131 9.48 25.56 -3.89
CA SER A 131 9.02 25.42 -5.27
C SER A 131 10.05 24.80 -6.20
N ALA A 132 9.60 24.30 -7.35
CA ALA A 132 10.51 23.85 -8.40
C ALA A 132 11.54 24.94 -8.72
N GLY A 133 12.83 24.58 -8.77
CA GLY A 133 13.93 25.51 -9.01
C GLY A 133 14.39 26.33 -7.79
N SER A 134 13.90 26.05 -6.57
CA SER A 134 14.32 26.79 -5.36
C SER A 134 15.69 26.39 -4.79
N ASN A 135 16.54 25.69 -5.57
CA ASN A 135 17.80 25.07 -5.13
C ASN A 135 17.68 24.04 -3.99
N LYS A 136 16.45 23.72 -3.54
CA LYS A 136 16.16 22.68 -2.54
C LYS A 136 15.89 21.31 -3.16
N ASN A 137 15.81 21.23 -4.49
CA ASN A 137 15.68 19.99 -5.26
C ASN A 137 14.52 19.06 -4.81
N TYR A 138 13.42 19.62 -4.29
CA TYR A 138 12.26 18.81 -3.88
C TYR A 138 11.61 18.06 -5.04
N SER A 139 11.67 18.59 -6.27
CA SER A 139 11.16 17.89 -7.45
C SER A 139 11.88 16.56 -7.69
N THR A 140 13.19 16.49 -7.46
CA THR A 140 13.95 15.23 -7.62
C THR A 140 13.67 14.27 -6.48
N ILE A 141 13.57 14.77 -5.24
CA ILE A 141 13.20 13.97 -4.07
C ILE A 141 11.81 13.33 -4.29
N LEU A 142 10.83 14.14 -4.68
CA LEU A 142 9.49 13.66 -5.00
C LEU A 142 9.54 12.63 -6.13
N SER A 143 10.29 12.86 -7.21
CA SER A 143 10.39 11.88 -8.31
C SER A 143 10.92 10.50 -7.90
N ALA A 144 11.74 10.46 -6.85
CA ALA A 144 12.25 9.22 -6.28
C ALA A 144 11.23 8.56 -5.33
N SER A 145 10.42 9.35 -4.63
CA SER A 145 9.52 8.87 -3.56
C SER A 145 8.04 8.76 -3.91
N ILE A 146 7.59 9.36 -5.02
CA ILE A 146 6.18 9.30 -5.45
C ILE A 146 6.07 8.77 -6.88
N ARG A 147 4.98 8.05 -7.14
CA ARG A 147 4.54 7.65 -8.47
C ARG A 147 3.24 8.36 -8.79
N ILE A 148 3.27 9.19 -9.84
CA ILE A 148 2.08 9.93 -10.28
C ILE A 148 1.18 9.03 -11.13
N VAL A 149 -0.12 9.03 -10.81
CA VAL A 149 -1.19 8.45 -11.63
C VAL A 149 -2.16 9.56 -11.99
N SER A 150 -2.13 10.01 -13.24
CA SER A 150 -2.87 11.20 -13.68
C SER A 150 -4.32 10.95 -14.11
N SER A 151 -4.66 9.69 -14.38
CA SER A 151 -5.97 9.28 -14.87
C SER A 151 -6.10 7.76 -14.79
N ALA A 152 -7.33 7.26 -14.92
CA ALA A 152 -7.61 5.84 -15.11
C ALA A 152 -6.79 5.22 -16.26
N ALA A 153 -6.58 5.97 -17.35
CA ALA A 153 -5.75 5.52 -18.49
C ALA A 153 -4.28 5.32 -18.10
N SER A 154 -3.75 6.17 -17.22
CA SER A 154 -2.37 6.07 -16.72
C SER A 154 -2.18 5.00 -15.64
N MET A 155 -3.28 4.41 -15.12
CA MET A 155 -3.18 3.30 -14.17
C MET A 155 -2.48 2.09 -14.76
N SER A 156 -2.61 1.87 -16.07
CA SER A 156 -1.89 0.82 -16.81
C SER A 156 -0.37 0.92 -16.71
N ASN A 157 0.17 2.10 -16.38
CA ASN A 157 1.61 2.29 -16.14
C ASN A 157 2.06 1.87 -14.74
N THR A 158 1.14 1.65 -13.82
CA THR A 158 1.41 1.34 -12.40
C THR A 158 0.82 -0.01 -11.98
N TYR A 159 -0.29 -0.42 -12.61
CA TYR A 159 -1.04 -1.65 -12.36
C TYR A 159 -1.16 -2.49 -13.62
N VAL A 160 -1.36 -3.79 -13.47
CA VAL A 160 -1.54 -4.75 -14.57
C VAL A 160 -3.00 -4.76 -15.06
N VAL A 161 -3.47 -3.60 -15.54
CA VAL A 161 -4.85 -3.38 -16.03
C VAL A 161 -4.96 -3.33 -17.57
N SER A 162 -3.95 -3.82 -18.29
CA SER A 162 -3.95 -3.85 -19.75
C SER A 162 -5.00 -4.84 -20.29
N ALA A 163 -5.44 -4.64 -21.55
CA ALA A 163 -6.30 -5.61 -22.23
C ALA A 163 -5.68 -7.01 -22.17
N GLY A 164 -6.50 -8.02 -21.86
CA GLY A 164 -6.07 -9.42 -21.73
C GLY A 164 -5.50 -9.81 -20.35
N SER A 165 -5.33 -8.89 -19.39
CA SER A 165 -4.80 -9.23 -18.06
C SER A 165 -5.81 -9.90 -17.12
N GLY A 166 -7.10 -9.93 -17.47
CA GLY A 166 -8.19 -10.29 -16.56
C GLY A 166 -8.59 -9.17 -15.58
N PHE A 167 -7.77 -8.11 -15.47
CA PHE A 167 -8.00 -6.95 -14.60
C PHE A 167 -8.19 -5.64 -15.38
N SER A 168 -8.52 -5.72 -16.67
CA SER A 168 -8.79 -4.53 -17.48
C SER A 168 -10.01 -3.77 -16.96
N SER A 169 -10.08 -2.46 -17.25
CA SER A 169 -11.27 -1.66 -16.93
C SER A 169 -12.54 -2.35 -17.46
N GLY A 170 -13.56 -2.45 -16.62
CA GLY A 170 -14.82 -3.13 -16.95
C GLY A 170 -14.80 -4.66 -16.84
N SER A 171 -13.69 -5.31 -16.46
CA SER A 171 -13.65 -6.78 -16.28
C SER A 171 -14.34 -7.29 -15.01
N GLY A 172 -14.81 -6.38 -14.15
CA GLY A 172 -15.29 -6.70 -12.79
C GLY A 172 -14.18 -6.92 -11.76
N ASN A 173 -12.93 -7.13 -12.20
CA ASN A 173 -11.80 -7.44 -11.32
C ASN A 173 -10.73 -6.34 -11.27
N SER A 174 -10.95 -5.20 -11.92
CA SER A 174 -9.92 -4.16 -12.09
C SER A 174 -9.36 -3.59 -10.79
N GLN A 175 -10.13 -3.63 -9.70
CA GLN A 175 -9.68 -3.19 -8.37
C GLN A 175 -8.65 -4.12 -7.71
N PHE A 176 -8.52 -5.35 -8.21
CA PHE A 176 -7.58 -6.36 -7.70
C PHE A 176 -6.32 -6.48 -8.55
N ALA A 177 -6.12 -5.56 -9.50
CA ALA A 177 -4.98 -5.61 -10.39
C ALA A 177 -3.68 -5.54 -9.60
N ALA A 178 -2.77 -6.47 -9.86
CA ALA A 178 -1.45 -6.44 -9.26
C ALA A 178 -0.68 -5.18 -9.66
N LEU A 179 0.17 -4.73 -8.74
CA LEU A 179 1.04 -3.59 -8.97
C LEU A 179 2.28 -3.99 -9.77
N LYS A 180 2.72 -3.13 -10.68
CA LYS A 180 3.96 -3.31 -11.44
C LYS A 180 5.14 -2.97 -10.54
N THR A 181 5.83 -3.99 -10.02
CA THR A 181 6.91 -3.85 -9.03
C THR A 181 8.03 -2.88 -9.44
N SER A 182 8.40 -2.86 -10.73
CA SER A 182 9.41 -1.97 -11.29
C SER A 182 9.04 -0.47 -11.22
N THR A 183 7.75 -0.15 -11.16
CA THR A 183 7.27 1.24 -11.25
C THR A 183 7.26 1.95 -9.90
N VAL A 184 7.10 1.17 -8.83
CA VAL A 184 7.00 1.62 -7.44
C VAL A 184 8.17 1.18 -6.57
N SER A 185 9.15 0.47 -7.15
CA SER A 185 10.27 -0.12 -6.41
C SER A 185 9.77 -1.02 -5.28
N ALA A 186 8.81 -1.88 -5.60
CA ALA A 186 8.34 -2.92 -4.69
C ALA A 186 9.31 -4.10 -4.71
N HIS A 187 9.69 -4.56 -3.54
CA HIS A 187 10.68 -5.61 -3.35
C HIS A 187 10.02 -6.84 -2.74
N GLU A 188 10.55 -8.01 -3.09
CA GLU A 188 10.19 -9.26 -2.45
C GLU A 188 10.64 -9.22 -0.98
N ALA A 189 9.83 -9.83 -0.11
CA ALA A 189 10.21 -10.01 1.27
C ALA A 189 11.00 -11.31 1.47
N THR A 190 11.87 -11.31 2.46
CA THR A 190 12.67 -12.49 2.82
C THR A 190 11.76 -13.67 3.15
N ALA A 191 12.24 -14.88 2.87
CA ALA A 191 11.45 -16.09 2.90
C ALA A 191 10.84 -16.40 4.28
N GLY A 192 9.58 -16.84 4.27
CA GLY A 192 8.86 -17.40 5.42
C GLY A 192 8.93 -16.57 6.71
N VAL A 193 9.47 -17.18 7.78
CA VAL A 193 9.43 -16.66 9.15
C VAL A 193 10.57 -15.70 9.50
N THR A 194 11.38 -15.28 8.52
CA THR A 194 12.54 -14.40 8.74
C THR A 194 12.16 -12.94 8.96
N THR A 195 10.89 -12.60 8.81
CA THR A 195 10.33 -11.27 9.07
C THR A 195 9.17 -11.40 10.05
N LEU A 196 8.88 -10.35 10.82
CA LEU A 196 7.78 -10.36 11.80
C LEU A 196 6.44 -10.68 11.13
N LYS A 197 6.14 -10.03 9.99
CA LYS A 197 4.89 -10.24 9.24
C LYS A 197 4.84 -11.61 8.57
N GLY A 198 5.97 -12.10 8.06
CA GLY A 198 6.06 -13.45 7.52
C GLY A 198 5.82 -14.51 8.59
N ALA A 199 6.38 -14.33 9.79
CA ALA A 199 6.15 -15.22 10.92
C ALA A 199 4.67 -15.24 11.35
N MET A 200 4.04 -14.07 11.48
CA MET A 200 2.61 -13.97 11.79
C MET A 200 1.74 -14.70 10.76
N ALA A 201 1.99 -14.48 9.46
CA ALA A 201 1.21 -15.14 8.42
C ALA A 201 1.45 -16.66 8.36
N VAL A 202 2.67 -17.13 8.65
CA VAL A 202 2.96 -18.57 8.71
C VAL A 202 2.22 -19.24 9.88
N MET A 203 1.95 -18.54 10.98
CA MET A 203 1.11 -19.07 12.07
C MET A 203 -0.31 -19.38 11.57
N ASP A 204 -0.95 -18.44 10.88
CA ASP A 204 -2.30 -18.63 10.33
C ASP A 204 -2.33 -19.76 9.27
N ILE A 205 -1.30 -19.86 8.44
CA ILE A 205 -1.16 -20.93 7.45
C ILE A 205 -0.96 -22.30 8.13
N ALA A 206 -0.17 -22.35 9.20
CA ALA A 206 0.03 -23.58 9.97
C ALA A 206 -1.26 -24.02 10.68
N GLU A 207 -2.00 -23.08 11.28
CA GLU A 207 -3.32 -23.35 11.86
C GLU A 207 -4.27 -23.92 10.81
N THR A 208 -4.35 -23.29 9.64
CA THR A 208 -5.14 -23.77 8.50
C THR A 208 -4.76 -25.21 8.11
N ALA A 209 -3.46 -25.52 8.04
CA ALA A 209 -2.98 -26.85 7.70
C ALA A 209 -3.35 -27.90 8.77
N ILE A 210 -3.29 -27.55 10.05
CA ILE A 210 -3.71 -28.42 11.17
C ILE A 210 -5.21 -28.70 11.05
N THR A 211 -6.05 -27.68 10.87
CA THR A 211 -7.50 -27.86 10.71
C THR A 211 -7.85 -28.78 9.55
N ASN A 212 -7.19 -28.61 8.40
CA ASN A 212 -7.40 -29.48 7.24
C ASN A 212 -7.02 -30.94 7.51
N LEU A 213 -5.91 -31.18 8.21
CA LEU A 213 -5.49 -32.53 8.58
C LEU A 213 -6.44 -33.17 9.61
N ASP A 214 -6.90 -32.40 10.59
CA ASP A 214 -7.85 -32.90 11.59
C ASP A 214 -9.20 -33.24 10.97
N GLN A 215 -9.67 -32.47 9.99
CA GLN A 215 -10.87 -32.81 9.22
C GLN A 215 -10.69 -34.12 8.44
N ILE A 216 -9.57 -34.28 7.72
CA ILE A 216 -9.27 -35.53 6.98
C ILE A 216 -9.14 -36.73 7.91
N ARG A 217 -8.66 -36.55 9.14
CA ARG A 217 -8.55 -37.63 10.14
C ARG A 217 -9.89 -38.02 10.75
N ALA A 218 -10.87 -37.13 10.70
CA ALA A 218 -12.21 -37.36 11.24
C ALA A 218 -13.13 -38.08 10.22
N ASP A 219 -12.83 -37.96 8.93
CA ASP A 219 -13.51 -38.65 7.82
C ASP A 219 -13.06 -40.13 7.68
#